data_AF-A0A4R5P644-F1
#
_entry.id   AF-A0A4R5P644-F1
#
_cell.length_a   1.000
_cell.length_b   1.000
_cell.length_c   1.000
_cell.angle_alpha   90.00
_cell.angle_beta   90.00
_cell.angle_gamma   90.00
#
_symmetry.space_group_name_H-M   'P 1'
#
loop_
_entity.id
_entity.type
_entity.pdbx_description
1 polymer ?
#
loop_
_entity_poly.entity_id
_entity_poly.type
_entity_poly.pdbx_seq_one_letter_code
_entity_poly.pdbx_strand_id
1 'polypeptide(L)'
;MKDFFTARLTRELYTGESHRSWRNPTAQGSHPFIPDAGPDQALLESLVLHRLMSFPSFHPHPLGVSHVRALPQCRLAVHVDTPKSGANDDPLFTSTAHNLFPIRYADGEVYGVPGLRIFAVSGRALTIGLAGTNARITLFTRTGWRRWLARWHDTVSATNESTPLWYSGHLTSHERASIGTHRKMMPWLGSGLLRRVGLFHLIGRAYVVRGWTADGKWKIEMNRHADIDVDHDIFLSLLTESAFGLPLKEVSRWCNCGRGAGIPNGCWIELVHKDNRITGGLQLRFCSERPDQTFIQELADSGADINWLIQADPLKPARRG
;
A
#
# COMPACT_ATOMS: atom_id res chain seq x y z
N MET A 1 -18.27 -9.42 25.98
CA MET A 1 -17.24 -8.38 26.23
C MET A 1 -15.84 -8.86 25.81
N LYS A 2 -15.41 -10.08 26.18
CA LYS A 2 -14.14 -10.69 25.71
C LYS A 2 -13.99 -10.77 24.19
N ASP A 3 -15.02 -11.23 23.46
CA ASP A 3 -14.96 -11.38 21.99
C ASP A 3 -14.77 -10.05 21.24
N PHE A 4 -15.26 -8.95 21.83
CA PHE A 4 -15.10 -7.61 21.30
C PHE A 4 -13.69 -7.04 21.51
N PHE A 5 -13.01 -7.45 22.59
CA PHE A 5 -11.58 -7.12 22.79
C PHE A 5 -10.69 -7.94 21.84
N THR A 6 -11.01 -9.22 21.61
CA THR A 6 -10.31 -10.06 20.63
C THR A 6 -10.43 -9.50 19.22
N ALA A 7 -11.64 -9.18 18.77
CA ALA A 7 -11.86 -8.60 17.43
C ALA A 7 -11.11 -7.27 17.21
N ARG A 8 -10.89 -6.49 18.26
CA ARG A 8 -10.15 -5.22 18.21
C ARG A 8 -8.65 -5.41 18.03
N LEU A 9 -8.05 -6.32 18.79
CA LEU A 9 -6.64 -6.68 18.64
C LEU A 9 -6.39 -7.32 17.27
N THR A 10 -7.32 -8.16 16.80
CA THR A 10 -7.28 -8.71 15.45
C THR A 10 -7.32 -7.58 14.42
N ARG A 11 -8.22 -6.61 14.53
CA ARG A 11 -8.30 -5.51 13.57
C ARG A 11 -7.02 -4.67 13.49
N GLU A 12 -6.42 -4.33 14.62
CA GLU A 12 -5.13 -3.62 14.68
C GLU A 12 -4.04 -4.39 13.91
N LEU A 13 -4.00 -5.71 14.05
CA LEU A 13 -3.06 -6.57 13.33
C LEU A 13 -3.23 -6.49 11.81
N TYR A 14 -4.47 -6.47 11.32
CA TYR A 14 -4.73 -6.45 9.89
C TYR A 14 -4.61 -5.05 9.28
N THR A 15 -4.99 -3.99 9.99
CA THR A 15 -5.01 -2.63 9.40
C THR A 15 -3.83 -1.75 9.81
N GLY A 16 -3.08 -2.12 10.85
CA GLY A 16 -2.04 -1.30 11.48
C GLY A 16 -2.59 -0.16 12.35
N GLU A 17 -3.91 -0.03 12.49
CA GLU A 17 -4.52 1.10 13.19
C GLU A 17 -4.47 0.92 14.70
N SER A 18 -3.70 1.77 15.37
CA SER A 18 -3.50 1.69 16.83
C SER A 18 -4.78 1.74 17.64
N HIS A 19 -4.83 1.00 18.75
CA HIS A 19 -5.92 1.02 19.72
C HIS A 19 -6.35 2.43 20.19
N ARG A 20 -5.42 3.40 20.24
CA ARG A 20 -5.71 4.79 20.66
C ARG A 20 -6.53 5.55 19.62
N SER A 21 -6.29 5.31 18.32
CA SER A 21 -7.01 5.96 17.22
C SER A 21 -8.51 5.64 17.25
N TRP A 22 -8.88 4.43 17.68
CA TRP A 22 -10.25 3.96 17.83
C TRP A 22 -11.02 4.61 18.97
N ARG A 23 -10.33 5.04 20.04
CA ARG A 23 -10.97 5.67 21.21
C ARG A 23 -11.33 7.12 20.98
N ASN A 24 -10.96 7.71 19.84
CA ASN A 24 -11.36 9.06 19.50
C ASN A 24 -12.88 9.09 19.26
N PRO A 25 -13.69 9.84 20.04
CA PRO A 25 -15.16 9.87 19.91
C PRO A 25 -15.65 10.33 18.53
N THR A 26 -14.78 10.97 17.74
CA THR A 26 -15.05 11.34 16.35
C THR A 26 -14.94 10.17 15.36
N ALA A 27 -14.41 9.02 15.78
CA ALA A 27 -14.32 7.78 15.01
C ALA A 27 -15.64 6.96 15.08
N GLN A 28 -16.78 7.63 14.95
CA GLN A 28 -18.08 6.96 14.79
C GLN A 28 -18.03 6.06 13.54
N GLY A 29 -18.41 4.78 13.70
CA GLY A 29 -18.49 3.81 12.60
C GLY A 29 -17.45 2.69 12.58
N SER A 30 -16.68 2.50 13.65
CA SER A 30 -15.76 1.35 13.81
C SER A 30 -16.50 0.01 13.78
N HIS A 31 -16.59 -0.63 12.61
CA HIS A 31 -17.03 -2.02 12.50
C HIS A 31 -15.96 -2.98 13.06
N PRO A 32 -16.36 -4.04 13.79
CA PRO A 32 -15.41 -5.02 14.32
C PRO A 32 -14.67 -5.77 13.20
N PHE A 33 -15.24 -5.83 11.99
CA PHE A 33 -14.64 -6.46 10.80
C PHE A 33 -14.12 -5.43 9.81
N ILE A 34 -13.22 -5.86 8.92
CA ILE A 34 -12.77 -5.07 7.78
C ILE A 34 -13.81 -5.25 6.67
N PRO A 35 -14.65 -4.23 6.37
CA PRO A 35 -15.67 -4.39 5.35
C PRO A 35 -15.01 -4.56 3.98
N ASP A 36 -15.66 -5.25 3.06
CA ASP A 36 -15.28 -5.24 1.66
C ASP A 36 -15.74 -3.95 0.97
N ALA A 37 -15.01 -3.54 -0.05
CA ALA A 37 -15.35 -2.38 -0.86
C ALA A 37 -16.38 -2.77 -1.94
N GLY A 38 -17.32 -1.87 -2.24
CA GLY A 38 -18.10 -1.97 -3.47
C GLY A 38 -17.21 -1.82 -4.72
N PRO A 39 -17.67 -2.18 -5.93
CA PRO A 39 -16.83 -2.30 -7.12
C PRO A 39 -15.97 -1.07 -7.46
N ASP A 40 -16.57 0.12 -7.49
CA ASP A 40 -15.84 1.36 -7.81
C ASP A 40 -14.84 1.75 -6.71
N GLN A 41 -15.21 1.51 -5.44
CA GLN A 41 -14.35 1.76 -4.30
C GLN A 41 -13.16 0.80 -4.30
N ALA A 42 -13.40 -0.48 -4.63
CA ALA A 42 -12.37 -1.49 -4.77
C ALA A 42 -11.39 -1.11 -5.89
N LEU A 43 -11.91 -0.60 -7.01
CA LEU A 43 -11.09 -0.11 -8.12
C LEU A 43 -10.21 1.05 -7.69
N LEU A 44 -10.77 2.07 -7.03
CA LEU A 44 -10.00 3.20 -6.53
C LEU A 44 -8.87 2.76 -5.59
N GLU A 45 -9.20 1.92 -4.60
CA GLU A 45 -8.23 1.42 -3.62
C GLU A 45 -7.14 0.58 -4.25
N SER A 46 -7.50 -0.31 -5.17
CA SER A 46 -6.56 -1.12 -5.94
C SER A 46 -5.60 -0.26 -6.77
N LEU A 47 -6.09 0.82 -7.38
CA LEU A 47 -5.26 1.73 -8.17
C LEU A 47 -4.30 2.53 -7.29
N VAL A 48 -4.77 2.97 -6.12
CA VAL A 48 -3.93 3.64 -5.13
C VAL A 48 -2.83 2.70 -4.64
N LEU A 49 -3.16 1.47 -4.25
CA LEU A 49 -2.17 0.47 -3.84
C LEU A 49 -1.16 0.20 -4.96
N HIS A 50 -1.63 0.01 -6.19
CA HIS A 50 -0.73 -0.25 -7.31
C HIS A 50 0.30 0.86 -7.50
N ARG A 51 -0.13 2.13 -7.42
CA ARG A 51 0.78 3.28 -7.55
C ARG A 51 1.70 3.46 -6.35
N LEU A 52 1.23 3.15 -5.14
CA LEU A 52 2.07 3.10 -3.93
C LEU A 52 3.20 2.08 -4.09
N MET A 53 2.91 0.91 -4.67
CA MET A 53 3.90 -0.16 -4.88
C MET A 53 4.88 0.09 -6.03
N SER A 54 4.51 0.93 -7.00
CA SER A 54 5.29 1.11 -8.23
C SER A 54 6.55 1.95 -8.05
N PHE A 55 6.83 2.45 -6.84
CA PHE A 55 7.96 3.34 -6.59
C PHE A 55 9.06 2.66 -5.78
N PRO A 56 10.33 2.69 -6.25
CA PRO A 56 11.47 2.24 -5.47
C PRO A 56 11.88 3.36 -4.49
N SER A 57 11.18 3.49 -3.36
CA SER A 57 11.63 4.37 -2.26
C SER A 57 11.74 3.63 -0.94
N PHE A 58 12.66 4.14 -0.13
CA PHE A 58 12.81 3.79 1.27
C PHE A 58 11.64 4.39 2.05
N HIS A 59 10.68 3.54 2.37
CA HIS A 59 9.56 3.90 3.22
C HIS A 59 9.76 3.36 4.63
N PRO A 60 9.38 4.14 5.66
CA PRO A 60 9.28 3.70 7.04
C PRO A 60 8.50 2.40 7.24
N HIS A 61 7.47 2.16 6.43
CA HIS A 61 6.65 0.96 6.47
C HIS A 61 6.59 0.29 5.09
N PRO A 62 6.51 -1.06 5.04
CA PRO A 62 6.08 -1.81 3.88
C PRO A 62 4.97 -1.14 3.08
N LEU A 63 5.14 -1.08 1.76
CA LEU A 63 4.19 -0.47 0.81
C LEU A 63 3.98 1.05 1.00
N GLY A 64 4.78 1.72 1.84
CA GLY A 64 4.64 3.16 2.09
C GLY A 64 3.38 3.54 2.86
N VAL A 65 2.78 2.58 3.57
CA VAL A 65 1.53 2.79 4.31
C VAL A 65 1.70 2.31 5.75
N SER A 66 1.64 3.26 6.67
CA SER A 66 1.71 2.96 8.11
C SER A 66 0.47 2.22 8.60
N HIS A 67 -0.72 2.66 8.21
CA HIS A 67 -1.97 2.02 8.55
C HIS A 67 -3.12 2.52 7.68
N VAL A 68 -4.24 1.80 7.76
CA VAL A 68 -5.50 2.19 7.15
C VAL A 68 -6.63 2.19 8.17
N ARG A 69 -7.59 3.07 7.96
CA ARG A 69 -8.81 3.18 8.77
C ARG A 69 -10.03 3.10 7.88
N ALA A 70 -10.94 2.18 8.21
CA ALA A 70 -12.25 2.17 7.57
C ALA A 70 -13.09 3.32 8.13
N LEU A 71 -13.64 4.11 7.23
CA LEU A 71 -14.54 5.21 7.52
C LEU A 71 -16.00 4.79 7.23
N PRO A 72 -16.99 5.58 7.66
CA PRO A 72 -18.37 5.40 7.25
C PRO A 72 -18.54 5.26 5.72
N GLN A 73 -19.62 4.59 5.30
CA GLN A 73 -19.91 4.28 3.89
C GLN A 73 -18.81 3.48 3.19
N CYS A 74 -18.09 2.62 3.93
CA CYS A 74 -17.01 1.77 3.42
C CYS A 74 -15.87 2.54 2.74
N ARG A 75 -15.67 3.81 3.08
CA ARG A 75 -14.53 4.60 2.62
C ARG A 75 -13.27 4.23 3.39
N LEU A 76 -12.11 4.57 2.82
CA LEU A 76 -10.83 4.26 3.43
C LEU A 76 -10.04 5.55 3.67
N ALA A 77 -9.45 5.65 4.86
CA ALA A 77 -8.38 6.60 5.16
C ALA A 77 -7.05 5.82 5.13
N VAL A 78 -6.09 6.30 4.35
CA VAL A 78 -4.77 5.68 4.19
C VAL A 78 -3.73 6.64 4.73
N HIS A 79 -2.95 6.18 5.71
CA HIS A 79 -1.87 6.97 6.29
C HIS A 79 -0.56 6.61 5.59
N VAL A 80 -0.25 7.40 4.57
CA VAL A 80 0.91 7.22 3.70
C VAL A 80 2.14 7.78 4.39
N ASP A 81 3.22 7.04 4.31
CA ASP A 81 4.51 7.50 4.78
C ASP A 81 5.00 8.69 3.97
N THR A 82 5.63 9.62 4.68
CA THR A 82 6.40 10.68 4.06
C THR A 82 7.83 10.50 4.53
N PRO A 83 8.80 10.22 3.63
CA PRO A 83 10.21 10.17 4.00
C PRO A 83 10.59 11.43 4.79
N LYS A 84 11.45 11.32 5.80
CA LYS A 84 12.06 12.54 6.35
C LYS A 84 12.92 13.15 5.24
N SER A 85 12.60 14.38 4.88
CA SER A 85 13.31 15.14 3.85
C SER A 85 14.81 15.22 4.19
N GLY A 86 15.67 14.83 3.25
CA GLY A 86 17.00 15.42 3.14
C GLY A 86 16.86 16.87 2.67
N ALA A 87 17.68 17.77 3.20
CA ALA A 87 17.60 19.21 2.98
C ALA A 87 17.53 19.58 1.48
N ASN A 88 16.30 19.77 0.97
CA ASN A 88 15.86 20.47 -0.27
C ASN A 88 14.73 19.76 -1.03
N ASP A 89 14.42 18.49 -0.74
CA ASP A 89 13.37 17.77 -1.47
C ASP A 89 12.05 17.69 -0.69
N ASP A 90 10.94 18.08 -1.33
CA ASP A 90 9.61 17.84 -0.77
C ASP A 90 9.33 16.33 -0.74
N PRO A 91 9.16 15.70 0.44
CA PRO A 91 8.98 14.26 0.55
C PRO A 91 7.83 13.72 -0.30
N LEU A 92 6.78 14.51 -0.56
CA LEU A 92 5.66 14.06 -1.38
C LEU A 92 5.98 14.02 -2.87
N PHE A 93 6.98 14.79 -3.31
CA PHE A 93 7.46 14.84 -4.69
C PHE A 93 8.23 13.57 -5.06
N THR A 94 8.90 12.96 -4.09
CA THR A 94 9.75 11.78 -4.28
C THR A 94 9.08 10.46 -3.91
N SER A 95 7.89 10.42 -3.29
CA SER A 95 7.47 9.20 -2.57
C SER A 95 6.15 8.54 -2.93
N THR A 96 5.16 9.18 -3.55
CA THR A 96 3.87 8.50 -3.89
C THR A 96 2.97 9.34 -4.79
N ALA A 97 2.87 10.63 -4.51
CA ALA A 97 1.82 11.47 -5.07
C ALA A 97 1.99 11.75 -6.56
N HIS A 98 3.24 11.81 -7.05
CA HIS A 98 3.57 11.97 -8.46
C HIS A 98 2.86 10.92 -9.34
N ASN A 99 2.86 9.65 -8.92
CA ASN A 99 2.33 8.55 -9.72
C ASN A 99 0.80 8.36 -9.59
N LEU A 100 0.17 9.03 -8.64
CA LEU A 100 -1.28 8.95 -8.46
C LEU A 100 -2.01 9.85 -9.44
N PHE A 101 -1.52 11.07 -9.61
CA PHE A 101 -2.30 12.12 -10.26
C PHE A 101 -2.20 12.07 -11.78
N PRO A 102 -3.34 12.08 -12.50
CA PRO A 102 -3.35 11.90 -13.94
C PRO A 102 -2.79 13.13 -14.67
N ILE A 103 -1.81 12.90 -15.54
CA ILE A 103 -1.17 13.90 -16.39
C ILE A 103 -1.31 13.45 -17.83
N ARG A 104 -1.72 14.36 -18.70
CA ARG A 104 -1.66 14.15 -20.14
C ARG A 104 -0.39 14.76 -20.70
N TYR A 105 0.39 14.01 -21.47
CA TYR A 105 1.53 14.51 -22.22
C TYR A 105 1.13 14.98 -23.64
N ALA A 106 2.05 15.64 -24.35
CA ALA A 106 1.81 16.21 -25.67
C ALA A 106 1.43 15.17 -26.74
N ASP A 107 1.92 13.94 -26.59
CA ASP A 107 1.58 12.77 -27.41
C ASP A 107 0.15 12.24 -27.14
N GLY A 108 -0.54 12.79 -26.13
CA GLY A 108 -1.87 12.37 -25.72
C GLY A 108 -1.89 11.19 -24.76
N GLU A 109 -0.74 10.64 -24.37
CA GLU A 109 -0.62 9.59 -23.37
C GLU A 109 -0.99 10.13 -21.98
N VAL A 110 -1.61 9.25 -21.18
CA VAL A 110 -2.03 9.59 -19.81
C VAL A 110 -1.20 8.79 -18.82
N TYR A 111 -0.37 9.50 -18.08
CA TYR A 111 0.31 8.97 -16.91
C TYR A 111 -0.54 9.15 -15.65
N GLY A 112 -0.20 8.44 -14.58
CA GLY A 112 -0.94 8.46 -13.31
C GLY A 112 -2.15 7.54 -13.30
N VAL A 113 -3.15 7.84 -12.46
CA VAL A 113 -4.42 7.08 -12.40
C VAL A 113 -5.50 7.80 -13.21
N PRO A 114 -5.88 7.31 -14.41
CA PRO A 114 -6.94 7.92 -15.20
C PRO A 114 -8.25 8.03 -14.41
N GLY A 115 -8.89 9.19 -14.48
CA GLY A 115 -10.15 9.46 -13.79
C GLY A 115 -10.00 9.83 -12.32
N LEU A 116 -8.80 9.85 -11.74
CA LEU A 116 -8.60 10.31 -10.38
C LEU A 116 -8.78 11.83 -10.28
N ARG A 117 -9.58 12.28 -9.31
CA ARG A 117 -9.88 13.69 -9.05
C ARG A 117 -9.68 14.06 -7.61
N ILE A 118 -9.32 15.33 -7.39
CA ILE A 118 -9.27 15.93 -6.05
C ILE A 118 -10.67 16.42 -5.67
N PHE A 119 -11.16 15.97 -4.52
CA PHE A 119 -12.45 16.40 -3.97
C PHE A 119 -12.30 17.38 -2.81
N ALA A 120 -11.29 17.18 -1.96
CA ALA A 120 -11.04 18.07 -0.84
C ALA A 120 -9.58 18.02 -0.41
N VAL A 121 -9.07 19.15 0.08
CA VAL A 121 -7.73 19.28 0.65
C VAL A 121 -7.82 20.04 1.96
N SER A 122 -7.46 19.39 3.06
CA SER A 122 -7.48 19.98 4.41
C SER A 122 -6.19 19.64 5.16
N GLY A 123 -5.23 20.57 5.13
CA GLY A 123 -3.92 20.40 5.78
C GLY A 123 -3.19 19.15 5.30
N ARG A 124 -3.15 18.14 6.17
CA ARG A 124 -2.50 16.83 5.96
C ARG A 124 -3.41 15.77 5.32
N ALA A 125 -4.68 16.10 5.08
CA ALA A 125 -5.67 15.22 4.47
C ALA A 125 -5.97 15.64 3.04
N LEU A 126 -5.94 14.67 2.13
CA LEU A 126 -6.32 14.82 0.73
C LEU A 126 -7.39 13.78 0.41
N THR A 127 -8.58 14.21 0.06
CA THR A 127 -9.63 13.31 -0.43
C THR A 127 -9.62 13.28 -1.95
N ILE A 128 -9.38 12.09 -2.50
CA ILE A 128 -9.44 11.81 -3.93
C ILE A 128 -10.57 10.83 -4.24
N GLY A 129 -10.97 10.76 -5.51
CA GLY A 129 -11.99 9.83 -5.98
C GLY A 129 -11.95 9.59 -7.47
N LEU A 130 -12.71 8.58 -7.93
CA LEU A 130 -12.87 8.30 -9.35
C LEU A 130 -14.00 9.14 -9.94
N ALA A 131 -13.71 9.86 -11.02
CA ALA A 131 -14.67 10.65 -11.78
C ALA A 131 -15.87 9.79 -12.22
N GLY A 132 -17.08 10.34 -12.08
CA GLY A 132 -18.33 9.64 -12.41
C GLY A 132 -18.78 8.59 -11.40
N THR A 133 -18.12 8.47 -10.24
CA THR A 133 -18.48 7.52 -9.19
C THR A 133 -18.55 8.19 -7.81
N ASN A 134 -19.06 7.44 -6.82
CA ASN A 134 -19.05 7.83 -5.41
C ASN A 134 -17.82 7.31 -4.64
N ALA A 135 -16.88 6.63 -5.31
CA ALA A 135 -15.68 6.09 -4.69
C ALA A 135 -14.76 7.19 -4.17
N ARG A 136 -14.39 7.15 -2.89
CA ARG A 136 -13.55 8.15 -2.23
C ARG A 136 -12.54 7.49 -1.29
N ILE A 137 -11.35 8.05 -1.25
CA ILE A 137 -10.29 7.67 -0.32
C ILE A 137 -9.61 8.93 0.19
N THR A 138 -9.27 8.96 1.47
CA THR A 138 -8.54 10.08 2.07
C THR A 138 -7.12 9.66 2.38
N LEU A 139 -6.15 10.32 1.74
CA LEU A 139 -4.73 10.12 2.01
C LEU A 139 -4.29 11.10 3.09
N PHE A 140 -3.68 10.56 4.15
CA PHE A 140 -3.09 11.30 5.25
C PHE A 140 -1.58 11.21 5.18
N THR A 141 -0.90 12.34 5.36
CA THR A 141 0.56 12.45 5.31
C THR A 141 1.06 13.27 6.50
N ARG A 142 2.36 13.23 6.81
CA ARG A 142 2.93 14.12 7.86
C ARG A 142 3.08 15.56 7.37
N THR A 143 3.31 15.73 6.07
CA THR A 143 3.40 17.02 5.38
C THR A 143 2.04 17.45 4.82
N GLY A 144 1.90 18.75 4.52
CA GLY A 144 0.64 19.31 4.03
C GLY A 144 0.50 19.21 2.51
N TRP A 145 -0.65 18.76 2.04
CA TRP A 145 -0.93 18.53 0.61
C TRP A 145 -1.02 19.80 -0.23
N ARG A 146 -1.55 20.89 0.34
CA ARG A 146 -1.85 22.12 -0.43
C ARG A 146 -0.61 22.70 -1.09
N ARG A 147 0.51 22.76 -0.36
CA ARG A 147 1.77 23.30 -0.88
C ARG A 147 2.37 22.39 -1.94
N TRP A 148 2.33 21.07 -1.72
CA TRP A 148 2.80 20.10 -2.70
C TRP A 148 1.97 20.16 -3.99
N LEU A 149 0.64 20.17 -3.90
CA LEU A 149 -0.26 20.25 -5.05
C LEU A 149 -0.05 21.50 -5.90
N ALA A 150 0.17 22.65 -5.25
CA ALA A 150 0.48 23.90 -5.95
C ALA A 150 1.78 23.77 -6.74
N ARG A 151 2.87 23.33 -6.09
CA ARG A 151 4.15 23.10 -6.77
C ARG A 151 4.03 22.07 -7.89
N TRP A 152 3.32 20.97 -7.66
CA TRP A 152 3.17 19.92 -8.65
C TRP A 152 2.40 20.40 -9.87
N HIS A 153 1.33 21.18 -9.65
CA HIS A 153 0.62 21.85 -10.72
C HIS A 153 1.54 22.77 -11.54
N ASP A 154 2.35 23.60 -10.86
CA ASP A 154 3.28 24.52 -11.52
C ASP A 154 4.35 23.75 -12.32
N THR A 155 4.92 22.69 -11.76
CA THR A 155 5.88 21.82 -12.45
C THR A 155 5.30 21.17 -13.70
N VAL A 156 4.09 20.60 -13.61
CA VAL A 156 3.44 19.97 -14.77
C VAL A 156 3.05 21.00 -15.81
N SER A 157 2.66 22.21 -15.40
CA SER A 157 2.22 23.26 -16.33
C SER A 157 3.37 24.05 -16.96
N ALA A 158 4.58 23.98 -16.40
CA ALA A 158 5.72 24.79 -16.85
C ALA A 158 6.18 24.51 -18.29
N THR A 159 6.00 23.28 -18.79
CA THR A 159 6.50 22.87 -20.10
C THR A 159 5.52 23.13 -21.24
N ASN A 160 4.26 23.51 -20.97
CA ASN A 160 3.13 23.51 -21.94
C ASN A 160 2.89 22.19 -22.71
N GLU A 161 3.73 21.18 -22.51
CA GLU A 161 3.65 19.84 -23.10
C GLU A 161 2.92 18.85 -22.18
N SER A 162 2.52 19.29 -20.99
CA SER A 162 1.83 18.46 -20.01
C SER A 162 0.62 19.19 -19.43
N THR A 163 -0.47 18.44 -19.20
CA THR A 163 -1.71 18.99 -18.66
C THR A 163 -2.16 18.20 -17.43
N PRO A 164 -2.32 18.82 -16.26
CA PRO A 164 -2.86 18.15 -15.08
C PRO A 164 -4.36 17.87 -15.28
N LEU A 165 -4.79 16.62 -15.08
CA LEU A 165 -6.18 16.22 -15.31
C LEU A 165 -7.03 16.15 -14.03
N TRP A 166 -6.40 16.20 -12.86
CA TRP A 166 -7.06 15.97 -11.55
C TRP A 166 -8.00 17.07 -11.07
N TYR A 167 -7.97 18.25 -11.71
CA TYR A 167 -8.92 19.34 -11.46
C TYR A 167 -10.12 19.32 -12.40
N SER A 168 -10.12 18.49 -13.45
CA SER A 168 -11.25 18.40 -14.38
C SER A 168 -12.47 17.73 -13.72
N GLY A 169 -13.68 18.26 -13.90
CA GLY A 169 -14.89 17.65 -13.32
C GLY A 169 -15.30 16.31 -13.94
N HIS A 170 -14.74 15.95 -15.10
CA HIS A 170 -15.18 14.85 -15.94
C HIS A 170 -14.01 14.07 -16.51
N LEU A 171 -14.27 12.85 -16.96
CA LEU A 171 -13.29 12.05 -17.72
C LEU A 171 -13.03 12.68 -19.09
N THR A 172 -11.76 12.86 -19.42
CA THR A 172 -11.34 13.26 -20.76
C THR A 172 -11.49 12.11 -21.76
N SER A 173 -11.45 12.40 -23.07
CA SER A 173 -11.38 11.38 -24.12
C SER A 173 -10.15 10.48 -23.96
N HIS A 174 -9.00 11.08 -23.66
CA HIS A 174 -7.73 10.38 -23.45
C HIS A 174 -7.81 9.40 -22.26
N GLU A 175 -8.35 9.83 -21.12
CA GLU A 175 -8.51 8.94 -19.96
C GLU A 175 -9.45 7.77 -20.22
N ARG A 176 -10.51 7.97 -21.02
CA ARG A 176 -11.47 6.91 -21.36
C ARG A 176 -10.81 5.76 -22.12
N ALA A 177 -9.85 6.05 -23.00
CA ALA A 177 -9.08 5.03 -23.70
C ALA A 177 -8.25 4.17 -22.73
N SER A 178 -7.70 4.76 -21.67
CA SER A 178 -6.78 4.09 -20.74
C SER A 178 -7.46 3.39 -19.55
N ILE A 179 -8.73 3.67 -19.25
CA ILE A 179 -9.46 3.07 -18.10
C ILE A 179 -9.64 1.55 -18.23
N GLY A 180 -9.78 1.03 -19.45
CA GLY A 180 -10.02 -0.40 -19.69
C GLY A 180 -8.92 -1.30 -19.11
N THR A 181 -7.67 -0.88 -19.21
CA THR A 181 -6.49 -1.61 -18.69
C THR A 181 -6.52 -1.68 -17.16
N HIS A 182 -6.88 -0.57 -16.51
CA HIS A 182 -6.93 -0.43 -15.06
C HIS A 182 -8.01 -1.32 -14.41
N ARG A 183 -9.12 -1.57 -15.11
CA ARG A 183 -10.18 -2.48 -14.63
C ARG A 183 -9.77 -3.95 -14.62
N LYS A 184 -8.75 -4.34 -15.39
CA LYS A 184 -8.24 -5.73 -15.43
C LYS A 184 -7.34 -6.08 -14.24
N MET A 185 -7.08 -5.14 -13.33
CA MET A 185 -6.13 -5.29 -12.22
C MET A 185 -6.71 -6.01 -10.99
N MET A 186 -7.75 -6.82 -11.13
CA MET A 186 -8.42 -7.52 -10.02
C MET A 186 -8.73 -6.59 -8.83
N PRO A 187 -9.62 -5.60 -8.99
CA PRO A 187 -9.91 -4.58 -7.98
C PRO A 187 -10.18 -5.11 -6.57
N TRP A 188 -10.89 -6.24 -6.47
CA TRP A 188 -11.20 -6.88 -5.20
C TRP A 188 -9.94 -7.28 -4.41
N LEU A 189 -8.89 -7.73 -5.11
CA LEU A 189 -7.65 -8.21 -4.51
C LEU A 189 -6.79 -7.02 -4.08
N GLY A 190 -6.58 -6.04 -4.96
CA GLY A 190 -5.83 -4.84 -4.61
C GLY A 190 -6.44 -4.06 -3.43
N SER A 191 -7.76 -3.88 -3.43
CA SER A 191 -8.49 -3.29 -2.30
C SER A 191 -8.37 -4.13 -1.03
N GLY A 192 -8.57 -5.44 -1.14
CA GLY A 192 -8.48 -6.37 -0.03
C GLY A 192 -7.10 -6.37 0.64
N LEU A 193 -6.03 -6.27 -0.16
CA LEU A 193 -4.64 -6.16 0.29
C LEU A 193 -4.38 -4.82 0.99
N LEU A 194 -4.82 -3.70 0.41
CA LEU A 194 -4.65 -2.36 1.01
C LEU A 194 -5.35 -2.27 2.37
N ARG A 195 -6.57 -2.81 2.46
CA ARG A 195 -7.33 -2.85 3.72
C ARG A 195 -6.68 -3.72 4.80
N ARG A 196 -5.76 -4.61 4.42
CA ARG A 196 -5.03 -5.55 5.29
C ARG A 196 -3.53 -5.27 5.33
N VAL A 197 -3.14 -4.02 5.09
CA VAL A 197 -1.73 -3.59 5.00
C VAL A 197 -0.93 -3.86 6.28
N GLY A 198 -1.62 -3.94 7.42
CA GLY A 198 -1.06 -4.29 8.74
C GLY A 198 -0.29 -5.61 8.73
N LEU A 199 -0.80 -6.61 8.01
CA LEU A 199 -0.17 -7.94 7.96
C LEU A 199 1.26 -7.88 7.40
N PHE A 200 1.50 -7.03 6.39
CA PHE A 200 2.81 -6.96 5.73
C PHE A 200 3.91 -6.41 6.65
N HIS A 201 3.57 -5.49 7.55
CA HIS A 201 4.56 -4.87 8.43
C HIS A 201 4.58 -5.44 9.86
N LEU A 202 3.45 -5.91 10.38
CA LEU A 202 3.37 -6.47 11.74
C LEU A 202 3.69 -7.97 11.79
N ILE A 203 3.35 -8.71 10.74
CA ILE A 203 3.54 -10.18 10.68
C ILE A 203 4.64 -10.54 9.68
N GLY A 204 4.66 -9.91 8.51
CA GLY A 204 5.58 -10.26 7.42
C GLY A 204 7.06 -10.04 7.75
N ARG A 205 7.37 -9.17 8.74
CA ARG A 205 8.75 -8.82 9.16
C ARG A 205 9.69 -8.46 8.01
N ALA A 206 9.13 -7.99 6.90
CA ALA A 206 9.88 -7.61 5.73
C ALA A 206 10.40 -6.18 5.91
N TYR A 207 11.69 -5.93 5.63
CA TYR A 207 12.25 -4.58 5.60
C TYR A 207 11.90 -3.85 4.28
N VAL A 208 11.59 -4.60 3.23
CA VAL A 208 11.12 -4.08 1.93
C VAL A 208 9.96 -4.92 1.46
N VAL A 209 8.92 -4.23 0.99
CA VAL A 209 7.82 -4.88 0.26
C VAL A 209 7.63 -4.19 -1.06
N ARG A 210 7.71 -4.97 -2.14
CA ARG A 210 7.48 -4.54 -3.52
C ARG A 210 6.26 -5.25 -4.05
N GLY A 211 5.59 -4.64 -5.02
CA GLY A 211 4.54 -5.35 -5.70
C GLY A 211 4.31 -4.84 -7.10
N TRP A 212 3.72 -5.69 -7.92
CA TRP A 212 3.36 -5.39 -9.29
C TRP A 212 2.22 -6.30 -9.73
N THR A 213 1.66 -6.03 -10.90
CA THR A 213 0.70 -6.92 -11.55
C THR A 213 1.31 -7.51 -12.80
N ALA A 214 1.20 -8.83 -12.95
CA ALA A 214 1.68 -9.55 -14.12
C ALA A 214 0.92 -10.88 -14.26
N ASP A 215 0.66 -11.30 -15.48
CA ASP A 215 0.04 -12.61 -15.80
C ASP A 215 -1.30 -12.85 -15.08
N GLY A 216 -2.12 -11.80 -14.93
CA GLY A 216 -3.39 -11.88 -14.22
C GLY A 216 -3.24 -12.13 -12.71
N LYS A 217 -2.10 -11.77 -12.12
CA LYS A 217 -1.84 -11.89 -10.69
C LYS A 217 -1.29 -10.60 -10.10
N TRP A 218 -1.63 -10.35 -8.85
CA TRP A 218 -0.83 -9.50 -7.99
C TRP A 218 0.39 -10.29 -7.54
N LYS A 219 1.57 -9.72 -7.66
CA LYS A 219 2.81 -10.30 -7.15
C LYS A 219 3.33 -9.38 -6.06
N ILE A 220 3.51 -9.91 -4.87
CA ILE A 220 4.06 -9.18 -3.73
C ILE A 220 5.34 -9.88 -3.29
N GLU A 221 6.41 -9.12 -3.25
CA GLU A 221 7.72 -9.56 -2.82
C GLU A 221 8.06 -8.92 -1.49
N MET A 222 8.46 -9.75 -0.53
CA MET A 222 8.79 -9.39 0.85
C MET A 222 10.24 -9.78 1.10
N ASN A 223 11.12 -8.77 1.17
CA ASN A 223 12.53 -8.97 1.47
C ASN A 223 12.74 -8.87 2.98
N ARG A 224 13.47 -9.83 3.51
CA ARG A 224 13.70 -10.03 4.95
C ARG A 224 15.15 -10.39 5.20
N HIS A 225 15.63 -10.09 6.40
CA HIS A 225 16.99 -10.48 6.79
C HIS A 225 17.14 -12.00 6.78
N ALA A 226 18.30 -12.47 6.31
CA ALA A 226 18.55 -13.90 6.10
C ALA A 226 18.46 -14.76 7.35
N ASP A 227 18.71 -14.17 8.51
CA ASP A 227 18.72 -14.86 9.80
C ASP A 227 17.36 -14.83 10.52
N ILE A 228 16.33 -14.21 9.93
CA ILE A 228 14.97 -14.22 10.46
C ILE A 228 14.24 -15.45 9.94
N ASP A 229 13.89 -16.36 10.86
CA ASP A 229 13.02 -17.49 10.51
C ASP A 229 11.63 -16.98 10.13
N VAL A 230 11.04 -17.62 9.15
CA VAL A 230 9.74 -17.18 8.63
C VAL A 230 8.71 -18.24 8.77
N ASP A 231 7.72 -17.86 9.56
CA ASP A 231 6.47 -18.54 9.65
C ASP A 231 5.54 -18.09 8.52
N HIS A 232 5.77 -18.66 7.32
CA HIS A 232 4.90 -18.47 6.17
C HIS A 232 3.47 -18.85 6.50
N ASP A 233 3.29 -19.90 7.30
CA ASP A 233 1.99 -20.46 7.61
C ASP A 233 1.19 -19.55 8.56
N ILE A 234 1.83 -18.86 9.51
CA ILE A 234 1.18 -17.78 10.29
C ILE A 234 0.74 -16.65 9.36
N PHE A 235 1.61 -16.16 8.47
CA PHE A 235 1.23 -15.08 7.56
C PHE A 235 0.06 -15.50 6.64
N LEU A 236 0.12 -16.70 6.07
CA LEU A 236 -0.93 -17.24 5.20
C LEU A 236 -2.24 -17.52 5.95
N SER A 237 -2.18 -18.07 7.15
CA SER A 237 -3.38 -18.38 7.93
C SER A 237 -4.14 -17.11 8.29
N LEU A 238 -3.44 -16.03 8.65
CA LEU A 238 -4.03 -14.71 8.85
C LEU A 238 -4.53 -14.12 7.52
N LEU A 239 -3.70 -14.12 6.46
CA LEU A 239 -4.11 -13.56 5.18
C LEU A 239 -5.35 -14.27 4.60
N THR A 240 -5.59 -15.54 4.92
CA THR A 240 -6.71 -16.35 4.39
C THR A 240 -7.82 -16.64 5.41
N GLU A 241 -7.72 -16.04 6.60
CA GLU A 241 -8.68 -16.22 7.70
C GLU A 241 -10.09 -15.81 7.25
N SER A 242 -11.10 -16.61 7.55
CA SER A 242 -12.46 -16.39 7.02
C SER A 242 -13.13 -15.10 7.50
N ALA A 243 -12.80 -14.63 8.70
CA ALA A 243 -13.46 -13.47 9.31
C ALA A 243 -12.76 -12.14 8.98
N PHE A 244 -11.44 -12.17 8.81
CA PHE A 244 -10.61 -10.96 8.70
C PHE A 244 -9.67 -10.97 7.49
N GLY A 245 -9.35 -12.14 6.95
CA GLY A 245 -8.49 -12.33 5.79
C GLY A 245 -9.23 -12.19 4.46
N LEU A 246 -8.58 -12.64 3.40
CA LEU A 246 -9.06 -12.65 2.04
C LEU A 246 -9.63 -14.04 1.69
N PRO A 247 -10.60 -14.12 0.77
CA PRO A 247 -11.16 -15.39 0.29
C PRO A 247 -10.19 -16.10 -0.68
N LEU A 248 -8.97 -16.36 -0.23
CA LEU A 248 -7.88 -16.97 -0.98
C LEU A 248 -7.62 -18.41 -0.52
N LYS A 249 -7.18 -19.27 -1.43
CA LYS A 249 -6.67 -20.62 -1.15
C LYS A 249 -5.34 -20.84 -1.85
N GLU A 250 -4.46 -21.59 -1.20
CA GLU A 250 -3.17 -22.00 -1.79
C GLU A 250 -3.40 -23.03 -2.89
N VAL A 251 -2.69 -22.85 -4.00
CA VAL A 251 -2.71 -23.78 -5.14
C VAL A 251 -1.32 -24.31 -5.50
N SER A 252 -0.27 -23.61 -5.08
CA SER A 252 1.11 -24.07 -5.27
C SER A 252 2.02 -23.39 -4.26
N ARG A 253 3.05 -24.11 -3.83
CA ARG A 253 4.09 -23.63 -2.92
C ARG A 253 5.42 -24.21 -3.36
N TRP A 254 6.42 -23.35 -3.42
CA TRP A 254 7.81 -23.75 -3.48
C TRP A 254 8.51 -23.04 -2.35
N CYS A 255 9.15 -23.82 -1.49
CA CYS A 255 9.88 -23.24 -0.38
C CYS A 255 11.21 -23.96 -0.15
N ASN A 256 12.24 -23.16 0.07
CA ASN A 256 13.58 -23.60 0.35
C ASN A 256 14.05 -23.28 1.77
N CYS A 257 13.16 -22.81 2.66
CA CYS A 257 13.45 -22.71 4.09
C CYS A 257 14.03 -24.04 4.61
N GLY A 258 15.18 -23.98 5.29
CA GLY A 258 15.86 -25.15 5.84
C GLY A 258 16.77 -25.93 4.87
N ARG A 259 16.83 -25.57 3.58
CA ARG A 259 17.87 -26.10 2.67
C ARG A 259 19.11 -25.21 2.83
N GLY A 260 20.20 -25.76 3.37
CA GLY A 260 21.37 -25.02 3.87
C GLY A 260 22.01 -23.99 2.91
N ALA A 261 23.00 -23.24 3.41
CA ALA A 261 23.64 -22.13 2.73
C ALA A 261 24.11 -22.45 1.29
N GLY A 262 23.78 -21.60 0.32
CA GLY A 262 24.28 -21.67 -1.06
C GLY A 262 23.22 -21.71 -2.17
N ILE A 263 21.94 -21.85 -1.84
CA ILE A 263 20.82 -21.72 -2.79
C ILE A 263 20.23 -20.30 -2.63
N PRO A 264 19.87 -19.59 -3.72
CA PRO A 264 19.16 -18.31 -3.61
C PRO A 264 17.91 -18.48 -2.73
N ASN A 265 17.88 -17.84 -1.57
CA ASN A 265 16.83 -18.02 -0.58
C ASN A 265 15.55 -17.33 -1.04
N GLY A 266 14.50 -18.12 -1.24
CA GLY A 266 13.25 -17.64 -1.79
C GLY A 266 12.17 -18.69 -1.56
N CYS A 267 11.05 -18.30 -0.97
CA CYS A 267 9.84 -19.12 -1.04
C CYS A 267 8.80 -18.37 -1.85
N TRP A 268 8.13 -19.05 -2.77
CA TRP A 268 6.95 -18.50 -3.45
C TRP A 268 5.71 -19.30 -3.11
N ILE A 269 4.60 -18.60 -3.00
CA ILE A 269 3.30 -19.19 -2.67
C ILE A 269 2.27 -18.57 -3.60
N GLU A 270 1.54 -19.43 -4.30
CA GLU A 270 0.52 -19.08 -5.26
C GLU A 270 -0.85 -19.27 -4.63
N LEU A 271 -1.63 -18.20 -4.62
CA LEU A 271 -2.96 -18.12 -4.05
C LEU A 271 -3.95 -17.72 -5.14
N VAL A 272 -5.13 -18.33 -5.11
CA VAL A 272 -6.26 -17.95 -5.99
C VAL A 272 -7.52 -17.76 -5.16
N HIS A 273 -8.54 -17.15 -5.74
CA HIS A 273 -9.82 -17.00 -5.07
C HIS A 273 -10.45 -18.37 -4.72
N LYS A 274 -11.12 -18.48 -3.57
CA LYS A 274 -11.79 -19.73 -3.11
C LYS A 274 -12.89 -20.16 -4.08
N ASP A 275 -13.70 -19.20 -4.54
CA ASP A 275 -14.65 -19.36 -5.65
C ASP A 275 -13.91 -19.33 -6.99
N ASN A 276 -13.95 -20.45 -7.73
CA ASN A 276 -13.30 -20.64 -9.02
C ASN A 276 -13.88 -19.76 -10.15
N ARG A 277 -15.03 -19.11 -9.93
CA ARG A 277 -15.64 -18.18 -10.90
C ARG A 277 -14.96 -16.81 -10.90
N ILE A 278 -14.27 -16.47 -9.80
CA ILE A 278 -13.57 -15.20 -9.66
C ILE A 278 -12.13 -15.39 -10.15
N THR A 279 -11.79 -14.66 -11.21
CA THR A 279 -10.46 -14.70 -11.80
C THR A 279 -9.47 -13.81 -11.06
N GLY A 280 -8.20 -14.19 -11.13
CA GLY A 280 -7.10 -13.47 -10.51
C GLY A 280 -6.48 -14.24 -9.36
N GLY A 281 -5.21 -13.94 -9.09
CA GLY A 281 -4.45 -14.60 -8.02
C GLY A 281 -3.43 -13.67 -7.38
N LEU A 282 -2.87 -14.16 -6.28
CA LEU A 282 -1.80 -13.53 -5.54
C LEU A 282 -0.60 -14.47 -5.51
N GLN A 283 0.54 -13.99 -5.98
CA GLN A 283 1.82 -14.64 -5.75
C GLN A 283 2.53 -13.89 -4.63
N LEU A 284 2.80 -14.57 -3.52
CA LEU A 284 3.66 -14.08 -2.46
C LEU A 284 5.07 -14.60 -2.68
N ARG A 285 6.08 -13.73 -2.62
CA ARG A 285 7.49 -14.07 -2.67
C ARG A 285 8.14 -13.63 -1.37
N PHE A 286 8.80 -14.55 -0.70
CA PHE A 286 9.53 -14.31 0.52
C PHE A 286 11.01 -14.47 0.20
N CYS A 287 11.72 -13.36 0.06
CA CYS A 287 13.12 -13.33 -0.34
C CYS A 287 14.00 -13.10 0.90
N SER A 288 14.97 -13.98 1.15
CA SER A 288 15.93 -13.74 2.22
C SER A 288 17.20 -13.13 1.68
N GLU A 289 17.48 -11.90 2.08
CA GLU A 289 18.66 -11.14 1.67
C GLU A 289 19.27 -10.48 2.91
N ARG A 290 20.58 -10.24 2.91
CA ARG A 290 21.22 -9.40 3.93
C ARG A 290 21.27 -7.97 3.37
N PRO A 291 20.48 -7.02 3.91
CA PRO A 291 20.60 -5.63 3.52
C PRO A 291 22.01 -5.14 3.90
N ASP A 292 22.59 -4.27 3.07
CA ASP A 292 23.84 -3.62 3.45
C ASP A 292 23.58 -2.50 4.49
N GLN A 293 24.65 -2.03 5.13
CA GLN A 293 24.55 -1.02 6.18
C GLN A 293 24.00 0.32 5.68
N THR A 294 24.27 0.68 4.42
CA THR A 294 23.77 1.90 3.79
C THR A 294 22.26 1.84 3.67
N PHE A 295 21.73 0.70 3.24
CA PHE A 295 20.31 0.44 3.11
C PHE A 295 19.56 0.59 4.43
N ILE A 296 20.11 0.04 5.52
CA ILE A 296 19.53 0.16 6.87
C ILE A 296 19.56 1.61 7.35
N GLN A 297 20.64 2.34 7.08
CA GLN A 297 20.75 3.74 7.42
C GLN A 297 19.72 4.60 6.65
N GLU A 298 19.54 4.36 5.35
CA GLU A 298 18.54 5.05 4.54
C GLU A 298 17.10 4.78 5.02
N LEU A 299 16.78 3.55 5.44
CA LEU A 299 15.49 3.25 6.07
C LEU A 299 15.33 4.00 7.40
N ALA A 300 16.35 4.03 8.26
CA ALA A 300 16.31 4.78 9.52
C ALA A 300 16.12 6.29 9.28
N ASP A 301 16.83 6.83 8.30
CA ASP A 301 16.75 8.22 7.90
C ASP A 301 15.39 8.56 7.28
N SER A 302 14.76 7.61 6.56
CA SER A 302 13.39 7.77 6.08
C SER A 302 12.36 7.93 7.21
N GLY A 303 12.72 7.49 8.43
CA GLY A 303 11.89 7.57 9.62
C GLY A 303 11.23 6.24 10.01
N ALA A 304 11.75 5.10 9.54
CA ALA A 304 11.35 3.78 10.00
C ALA A 304 11.42 3.67 11.53
N ASP A 305 10.48 2.93 12.11
CA ASP A 305 10.47 2.69 13.55
C ASP A 305 11.68 1.83 13.95
N ILE A 306 12.39 2.25 14.99
CA ILE A 306 13.61 1.57 15.43
C ILE A 306 13.32 0.13 15.90
N ASN A 307 12.18 -0.13 16.52
CA ASN A 307 11.82 -1.48 16.96
C ASN A 307 11.51 -2.37 15.77
N TRP A 308 10.85 -1.82 14.74
CA TRP A 308 10.67 -2.54 13.48
C TRP A 308 12.00 -2.81 12.79
N LEU A 309 12.90 -1.82 12.70
CA LEU A 309 14.25 -2.03 12.14
C LEU A 309 15.01 -3.12 12.90
N ILE A 310 14.95 -3.14 14.23
CA ILE A 310 15.54 -4.20 15.06
C ILE A 310 14.90 -5.57 14.77
N GLN A 311 13.60 -5.61 14.48
CA GLN A 311 12.94 -6.87 14.14
C GLN A 311 13.27 -7.33 12.72
N ALA A 312 13.45 -6.39 11.80
CA ALA A 312 13.70 -6.63 10.39
C ALA A 312 15.20 -6.82 10.08
N ASP A 313 16.08 -6.36 10.97
CA ASP A 313 17.53 -6.56 11.00
C ASP A 313 18.02 -6.65 12.48
N PRO A 314 18.05 -7.86 13.07
CA PRO A 314 18.35 -8.05 14.49
C PRO A 314 19.82 -7.84 14.88
N LEU A 315 20.71 -7.54 13.92
CA LEU A 315 22.11 -7.20 14.20
C LEU A 315 22.20 -5.76 14.76
N LYS A 316 21.96 -5.66 16.07
CA LYS A 316 21.87 -4.42 16.84
C LYS A 316 23.23 -3.67 17.01
N PRO A 317 23.19 -2.42 17.51
CA PRO A 317 23.73 -1.22 16.89
C PRO A 317 25.20 -0.95 17.26
N ALA A 318 25.94 -0.24 16.40
CA ALA A 318 27.14 0.45 16.83
C ALA A 318 26.77 1.44 17.96
N ARG A 319 27.21 1.13 19.18
CA ARG A 319 27.23 2.10 20.28
C ARG A 319 28.04 3.31 19.80
N ARG A 320 27.42 4.50 19.75
CA ARG A 320 28.19 5.74 19.75
C ARG A 320 28.90 5.82 21.10
N GLY A 321 30.22 5.64 21.10
CA GLY A 321 31.11 6.12 22.15
C GLY A 321 31.35 7.61 21.98
#